data_AF-A0A9P0ZA61-F1
#
_entry.id   AF-A0A9P0ZA61-F1
#
_cell.length_a   1.000
_cell.length_b   1.000
_cell.length_c   1.000
_cell.angle_alpha   90.00
_cell.angle_beta   90.00
_cell.angle_gamma   90.00
#
_symmetry.space_group_name_H-M   'P 1'
#
loop_
_entity.id
_entity.type
_entity.pdbx_description
1 polymer ?
#
loop_
_entity_poly.entity_id
_entity_poly.type
_entity_poly.pdbx_seq_one_letter_code
_entity_poly.pdbx_strand_id
1 'polypeptide(L)'
;MNVEVRQSCLIIALEELRSLLEDDEQKKTRIPMRVGGETGGEYIHRMLNGHPGLCKEQLRLTREMFIHVAEQIGIGLYILAKGASYTDAADVFKHSLRTICKYFNLVLHALVELSFDIIQPHHNLLDVHTIVFNSSFYWPYFKDSVGALDGTHIEAVISDAKGVPFRGRKGVKTWNVLACCSFDKLFTFVNIGWEGSAHDVRVWVDSLMQSKYHFLHPPPGKYYLVDSGYPNTLGYLAPFDDAGMRKRVLEFRDGGKPRGVMEHFNYRHSSLRTTIERAFSHVKKRWKIFHNMPKMKEEHQQAIIFSTFTLHNFISMCKMGMPIYEHDGNGEGMVDSDMFNNGRKEAMNNVRVEIVKQIWEDVQKPRATDA
;
A
#
# COMPACT_ATOMS: atom_id res chain seq x y z
N MET A 1 -14.65 4.37 -25.36
CA MET A 1 -13.43 4.96 -24.78
C MET A 1 -12.56 3.81 -24.32
N ASN A 2 -11.37 3.68 -24.89
CA ASN A 2 -10.41 2.61 -24.61
C ASN A 2 -10.08 2.57 -23.10
N VAL A 3 -9.79 1.39 -22.54
CA VAL A 3 -9.40 1.18 -21.14
C VAL A 3 -8.19 2.05 -20.78
N GLU A 4 -7.21 2.13 -21.68
CA GLU A 4 -6.01 2.98 -21.55
C GLU A 4 -6.36 4.47 -21.42
N VAL A 5 -7.40 4.92 -22.14
CA VAL A 5 -7.87 6.31 -22.08
C VAL A 5 -8.57 6.59 -20.75
N ARG A 6 -9.32 5.62 -20.19
CA ARG A 6 -9.95 5.78 -18.87
C ARG A 6 -8.91 5.82 -17.75
N GLN A 7 -7.91 4.96 -17.79
CA GLN A 7 -6.79 4.97 -16.84
C GLN A 7 -6.03 6.29 -16.93
N SER A 8 -5.64 6.70 -18.14
CA SER A 8 -4.95 7.97 -18.37
C SER A 8 -5.75 9.17 -17.86
N CYS A 9 -7.05 9.23 -18.15
CA CYS A 9 -7.91 10.32 -17.65
C CYS A 9 -8.08 10.28 -16.13
N LEU A 10 -8.17 9.09 -15.53
CA LEU A 10 -8.24 8.94 -14.08
C LEU A 10 -6.96 9.43 -13.41
N ILE A 11 -5.81 9.13 -13.99
CA ILE A 11 -4.50 9.57 -13.48
C ILE A 11 -4.35 11.06 -13.61
N ILE A 12 -4.71 11.64 -14.75
CA ILE A 12 -4.72 13.09 -14.94
C ILE A 12 -5.61 13.76 -13.89
N ALA A 13 -6.82 13.22 -13.67
CA ALA A 13 -7.75 13.77 -12.68
C ALA A 13 -7.27 13.57 -11.23
N LEU A 14 -6.64 12.44 -10.91
CA LEU A 14 -6.09 12.17 -9.59
C LEU A 14 -4.84 13.03 -9.32
N GLU A 15 -4.01 13.29 -10.33
CA GLU A 15 -2.83 14.17 -10.23
C GLU A 15 -3.26 15.61 -9.98
N GLU A 16 -4.32 16.06 -10.66
CA GLU A 16 -4.91 17.39 -10.45
C GLU A 16 -5.56 17.50 -9.05
N LEU A 17 -6.29 16.47 -8.61
CA LEU A 17 -6.82 16.41 -7.24
C LEU A 17 -5.71 16.41 -6.19
N ARG A 18 -4.57 15.78 -6.47
CA ARG A 18 -3.40 15.80 -5.60
C ARG A 18 -2.81 17.21 -5.50
N SER A 19 -2.68 17.93 -6.61
CA SER A 19 -2.26 19.35 -6.64
C SER A 19 -3.16 20.24 -5.76
N LEU A 20 -4.46 19.94 -5.72
CA LEU A 20 -5.45 20.70 -4.93
C LEU A 20 -5.53 20.30 -3.44
N LEU A 21 -4.99 19.14 -3.06
CA LEU A 21 -5.09 18.57 -1.69
C LEU A 21 -3.79 18.66 -0.88
N GLU A 22 -2.75 19.30 -1.40
CA GLU A 22 -1.54 19.65 -0.64
C GLU A 22 -1.79 20.95 0.16
N ASP A 23 -1.88 20.87 1.49
CA ASP A 23 -1.95 22.04 2.38
C ASP A 23 -0.70 22.92 2.22
N ASP A 24 -0.91 24.24 2.20
CA ASP A 24 0.00 25.32 1.75
C ASP A 24 1.35 25.45 2.49
N GLU A 25 1.67 24.62 3.49
CA GLU A 25 2.85 24.86 4.35
C GLU A 25 4.19 24.32 3.82
N GLN A 26 4.22 23.56 2.70
CA GLN A 26 5.46 22.99 2.18
C GLN A 26 5.59 23.00 0.65
N LYS A 27 5.09 24.05 -0.01
CA LYS A 27 5.56 24.42 -1.35
C LYS A 27 7.05 24.83 -1.29
N LYS A 28 7.96 23.84 -1.24
CA LYS A 28 9.25 24.01 -1.92
C LYS A 28 8.93 24.05 -3.39
N THR A 29 8.71 25.26 -3.88
CA THR A 29 8.41 25.60 -5.25
C THR A 29 9.48 25.01 -6.17
N ARG A 30 9.23 23.80 -6.68
CA ARG A 30 9.67 23.48 -8.04
C ARG A 30 8.85 24.38 -8.94
N ILE A 31 9.35 25.59 -9.16
CA ILE A 31 8.83 26.50 -10.17
C ILE A 31 9.08 25.77 -11.49
N PRO A 32 8.05 25.30 -12.22
CA PRO A 32 8.25 24.83 -13.58
C PRO A 32 9.00 25.95 -14.29
N MET A 33 9.98 25.64 -15.13
CA MET A 33 10.69 26.66 -15.89
C MET A 33 9.69 27.30 -16.86
N ARG A 34 8.98 28.32 -16.37
CA ARG A 34 7.92 29.04 -17.07
C ARG A 34 8.61 30.09 -17.90
N VAL A 35 8.85 29.76 -19.16
CA VAL A 35 9.04 30.78 -20.19
C VAL A 35 7.64 31.39 -20.44
N GLY A 36 7.15 32.21 -19.51
CA GLY A 36 5.86 32.93 -19.57
C GLY A 36 4.65 32.14 -20.08
N GLY A 37 3.85 31.54 -19.19
CA GLY A 37 2.63 30.81 -19.57
C GLY A 37 1.69 30.51 -18.39
N GLU A 38 0.51 30.00 -18.72
CA GLU A 38 -0.55 29.58 -17.79
C GLU A 38 -0.20 28.27 -17.04
N THR A 39 -0.72 28.09 -15.83
CA THR A 39 -0.63 26.82 -15.06
C THR A 39 -1.47 25.72 -15.71
N GLY A 40 -1.24 24.44 -15.35
CA GLY A 40 -2.10 23.33 -15.82
C GLY A 40 -3.58 23.52 -15.47
N GLY A 41 -3.88 23.96 -14.25
CA GLY A 41 -5.24 24.29 -13.83
C GLY A 41 -5.84 25.47 -14.61
N GLU A 42 -5.05 26.52 -14.87
CA GLU A 42 -5.46 27.65 -15.72
C GLU A 42 -5.70 27.21 -17.18
N TYR A 43 -4.85 26.33 -17.71
CA TYR A 43 -4.98 25.72 -19.03
C TYR A 43 -6.30 24.94 -19.14
N ILE A 44 -6.60 24.04 -18.19
CA ILE A 44 -7.86 23.29 -18.16
C ILE A 44 -9.05 24.24 -18.00
N HIS A 45 -8.96 25.23 -17.12
CA HIS A 45 -10.01 26.23 -16.94
C HIS A 45 -10.29 27.01 -18.22
N ARG A 46 -9.25 27.41 -18.97
CA ARG A 46 -9.37 28.05 -20.28
C ARG A 46 -9.97 27.12 -21.32
N MET A 47 -9.66 25.83 -21.30
CA MET A 47 -10.26 24.87 -22.23
C MET A 47 -11.76 24.67 -21.98
N LEU A 48 -12.17 24.67 -20.72
CA LEU A 48 -13.57 24.50 -20.34
C LEU A 48 -14.39 25.76 -20.56
N ASN A 49 -13.83 26.94 -20.32
CA ASN A 49 -14.57 28.21 -20.31
C ASN A 49 -14.24 29.16 -21.47
N GLY A 50 -13.20 28.85 -22.25
CA GLY A 50 -12.80 29.59 -23.44
C GLY A 50 -13.60 29.18 -24.67
N HIS A 51 -12.93 29.08 -25.82
CA HIS A 51 -13.60 28.78 -27.08
C HIS A 51 -14.14 27.32 -27.11
N PRO A 52 -15.40 27.08 -27.54
CA PRO A 52 -16.05 25.76 -27.49
C PRO A 52 -15.31 24.63 -28.22
N GLY A 53 -14.49 24.97 -29.23
CA GLY A 53 -13.69 24.01 -30.00
C GLY A 53 -12.41 23.53 -29.30
N LEU A 54 -11.95 24.20 -28.23
CA LEU A 54 -10.63 23.96 -27.64
C LEU A 54 -10.46 22.54 -27.11
N CYS A 55 -11.45 21.99 -26.41
CA CYS A 55 -11.40 20.61 -25.95
C CYS A 55 -11.24 19.64 -27.14
N LYS A 56 -11.95 19.87 -28.24
CA LYS A 56 -11.91 18.99 -29.43
C LYS A 56 -10.60 19.14 -30.20
N GLU A 57 -10.10 20.36 -30.30
CA GLU A 57 -8.87 20.69 -31.02
C GLU A 57 -7.61 20.27 -30.27
N GLN A 58 -7.61 20.35 -28.93
CA GLN A 58 -6.44 20.08 -28.10
C GLN A 58 -6.47 18.67 -27.49
N LEU A 59 -7.64 18.18 -27.04
CA LEU A 59 -7.78 16.86 -26.39
C LEU A 59 -8.44 15.81 -27.26
N ARG A 60 -8.96 16.19 -28.44
CA ARG A 60 -9.81 15.30 -29.27
C ARG A 60 -11.07 14.80 -28.53
N LEU A 61 -11.50 15.52 -27.49
CA LEU A 61 -12.70 15.25 -26.68
C LEU A 61 -13.64 16.44 -26.72
N THR A 62 -14.95 16.22 -26.61
CA THR A 62 -15.85 17.36 -26.36
C THR A 62 -15.75 17.82 -24.92
N ARG A 63 -16.13 19.07 -24.64
CA ARG A 63 -16.18 19.62 -23.28
C ARG A 63 -17.06 18.77 -22.36
N GLU A 64 -18.20 18.31 -22.86
CA GLU A 64 -19.17 17.49 -22.13
C GLU A 64 -18.56 16.14 -21.77
N MET A 65 -17.81 15.53 -22.68
CA MET A 65 -17.09 14.28 -22.40
C MET A 65 -16.08 14.44 -21.27
N PHE A 66 -15.32 15.55 -21.26
CA PHE A 66 -14.35 15.84 -20.20
C PHE A 66 -15.03 16.02 -18.84
N ILE A 67 -16.10 16.84 -18.78
CA ILE A 67 -16.87 17.07 -17.55
C ILE A 67 -17.46 15.75 -17.02
N HIS A 68 -18.00 14.91 -17.90
CA HIS A 68 -18.54 13.61 -17.50
C HIS A 68 -17.49 12.66 -16.91
N VAL A 69 -16.24 12.70 -17.38
CA VAL A 69 -15.16 11.89 -16.81
C VAL A 69 -14.76 12.42 -15.45
N ALA A 70 -14.58 13.74 -15.30
CA ALA A 70 -14.28 14.36 -14.01
C ALA A 70 -15.38 14.09 -12.98
N GLU A 71 -16.65 14.16 -13.39
CA GLU A 71 -17.81 13.85 -12.55
C GLU A 71 -17.82 12.38 -12.10
N GLN A 72 -17.54 11.43 -13.00
CA GLN A 72 -17.44 10.00 -12.65
C GLN A 72 -16.43 9.78 -11.52
N ILE A 73 -15.24 10.39 -11.65
CA ILE A 73 -14.16 10.30 -10.68
C ILE A 73 -14.56 10.96 -9.36
N GLY A 74 -15.18 12.14 -9.42
CA GLY A 74 -15.72 12.84 -8.26
C GLY A 74 -16.72 11.99 -7.48
N ILE A 75 -17.64 11.31 -8.17
CA ILE A 75 -18.60 10.37 -7.55
C ILE A 75 -17.87 9.22 -6.86
N GLY A 76 -16.90 8.60 -7.54
CA GLY A 76 -16.18 7.47 -6.97
C GLY A 76 -15.39 7.84 -5.72
N LEU A 77 -14.66 8.95 -5.77
CA LEU A 77 -13.91 9.45 -4.61
C LEU A 77 -14.83 9.90 -3.48
N TYR A 78 -15.97 10.52 -3.78
CA TYR A 78 -16.96 10.89 -2.77
C TYR A 78 -17.45 9.67 -2.00
N ILE A 79 -17.83 8.60 -2.71
CA ILE A 79 -18.29 7.34 -2.11
C ILE A 79 -17.19 6.71 -1.25
N LEU A 80 -15.96 6.58 -1.77
CA LEU A 80 -14.83 5.97 -1.04
C LEU A 80 -14.43 6.77 0.21
N ALA A 81 -14.34 8.10 0.08
CA ALA A 81 -13.87 8.98 1.14
C ALA A 81 -14.91 9.17 2.26
N LYS A 82 -16.19 9.30 1.91
CA LYS A 82 -17.26 9.49 2.89
C LYS A 82 -17.85 8.18 3.41
N GLY A 83 -17.68 7.08 2.68
CA GLY A 83 -18.48 5.87 2.89
C GLY A 83 -19.96 6.14 2.60
N ALA A 84 -20.23 6.98 1.60
CA ALA A 84 -21.57 7.43 1.26
C ALA A 84 -22.36 6.33 0.55
N SER A 85 -23.67 6.28 0.79
CA SER A 85 -24.55 5.38 0.05
C SER A 85 -24.75 5.86 -1.40
N TYR A 86 -25.25 5.00 -2.27
CA TYR A 86 -25.64 5.40 -3.62
C TYR A 86 -26.76 6.45 -3.63
N THR A 87 -27.64 6.43 -2.63
CA THR A 87 -28.69 7.44 -2.44
C THR A 87 -28.09 8.80 -2.08
N ASP A 88 -27.10 8.84 -1.19
CA ASP A 88 -26.43 10.10 -0.83
C ASP A 88 -25.70 10.67 -2.05
N ALA A 89 -24.96 9.83 -2.79
CA ALA A 89 -24.27 10.25 -4.00
C ALA A 89 -25.25 10.68 -5.11
N ALA A 90 -26.39 10.01 -5.26
CA ALA A 90 -27.43 10.39 -6.22
C ALA A 90 -28.02 11.76 -5.90
N ASP A 91 -28.25 12.05 -4.62
CA ASP A 91 -28.73 13.37 -4.20
C ASP A 91 -27.69 14.46 -4.40
N VAL A 92 -26.41 14.20 -4.07
CA VAL A 92 -25.34 15.20 -4.22
C VAL A 92 -25.05 15.52 -5.69
N PHE A 93 -24.91 14.48 -6.53
CA PHE A 93 -24.53 14.65 -7.93
C PHE A 93 -25.75 14.74 -8.87
N LYS A 94 -26.97 14.73 -8.33
CA LYS A 94 -28.25 14.88 -9.06
C LYS A 94 -28.38 13.91 -10.24
N HIS A 95 -28.03 12.65 -9.99
CA HIS A 95 -28.10 11.56 -10.95
C HIS A 95 -29.01 10.43 -10.46
N SER A 96 -29.53 9.63 -11.39
CA SER A 96 -30.23 8.41 -11.03
C SER A 96 -29.30 7.41 -10.30
N LEU A 97 -29.85 6.56 -9.43
CA LEU A 97 -29.10 5.48 -8.78
C LEU A 97 -28.38 4.57 -9.78
N ARG A 98 -28.99 4.34 -10.96
CA ARG A 98 -28.39 3.55 -12.04
C ARG A 98 -27.10 4.21 -12.56
N THR A 99 -27.11 5.53 -12.73
CA THR A 99 -25.95 6.30 -13.18
C THR A 99 -24.85 6.28 -12.13
N ILE A 100 -25.19 6.54 -10.85
CA ILE A 100 -24.22 6.48 -9.74
C ILE A 100 -23.54 5.11 -9.65
N CYS A 101 -24.33 4.03 -9.65
CA CYS A 101 -23.80 2.67 -9.61
C CYS A 101 -22.88 2.38 -10.80
N LYS A 102 -23.29 2.77 -12.02
CA LYS A 102 -22.48 2.60 -13.23
C LYS A 102 -21.15 3.36 -13.11
N TYR A 103 -21.20 4.62 -12.70
CA TYR A 103 -20.01 5.48 -12.62
C TYR A 103 -19.05 5.02 -11.53
N PHE A 104 -19.56 4.65 -10.38
CA PHE A 104 -18.73 4.10 -9.31
C PHE A 104 -17.99 2.83 -9.75
N ASN A 105 -18.70 1.89 -10.40
CA ASN A 105 -18.07 0.68 -10.92
C ASN A 105 -17.03 0.94 -12.01
N LEU A 106 -17.24 1.94 -12.86
CA LEU A 106 -16.24 2.34 -13.86
C LEU A 106 -14.97 2.89 -13.20
N VAL A 107 -15.11 3.68 -12.14
CA VAL A 107 -13.97 4.20 -11.37
C VAL A 107 -13.24 3.07 -10.65
N LEU A 108 -13.97 2.16 -9.97
CA LEU A 108 -13.35 1.01 -9.31
C LEU A 108 -12.57 0.15 -10.30
N HIS A 109 -13.14 -0.14 -11.47
CA HIS A 109 -12.44 -0.91 -12.50
C HIS A 109 -11.17 -0.20 -12.95
N ALA A 110 -11.23 1.12 -13.21
CA ALA A 110 -10.04 1.87 -13.63
C ALA A 110 -8.96 1.92 -12.53
N LEU A 111 -9.34 2.01 -11.25
CA LEU A 111 -8.42 1.98 -10.11
C LEU A 111 -7.81 0.59 -9.87
N VAL A 112 -8.56 -0.48 -10.10
CA VAL A 112 -8.05 -1.85 -10.04
C VAL A 112 -7.04 -2.06 -11.16
N GLU A 113 -7.33 -1.62 -12.37
CA GLU A 113 -6.36 -1.77 -13.45
C GLU A 113 -5.09 -0.93 -13.22
N LEU A 114 -5.24 0.31 -12.73
CA LEU A 114 -4.12 1.16 -12.34
C LEU A 114 -3.27 0.54 -11.21
N SER A 115 -3.83 -0.38 -10.43
CA SER A 115 -3.09 -1.05 -9.37
C SER A 115 -1.92 -1.87 -9.88
N PHE A 116 -2.00 -2.40 -11.10
CA PHE A 116 -0.91 -3.18 -11.71
C PHE A 116 0.32 -2.32 -12.00
N ASP A 117 0.13 -1.02 -12.26
CA ASP A 117 1.24 -0.08 -12.49
C ASP A 117 1.74 0.58 -11.20
N ILE A 118 0.87 0.71 -10.18
CA ILE A 118 1.15 1.50 -8.97
C ILE A 118 1.55 0.64 -7.76
N ILE A 119 1.06 -0.58 -7.64
CA ILE A 119 1.34 -1.46 -6.50
C ILE A 119 2.47 -2.40 -6.88
N GLN A 120 3.68 -1.82 -6.98
CA GLN A 120 4.90 -2.53 -7.30
C GLN A 120 6.11 -1.84 -6.66
N PRO A 121 7.27 -2.51 -6.53
CA PRO A 121 8.49 -1.87 -6.08
C PRO A 121 8.87 -0.66 -6.95
N HIS A 122 9.10 0.49 -6.31
CA HIS A 122 9.54 1.72 -6.98
C HIS A 122 11.03 2.02 -6.81
N HIS A 123 11.75 1.10 -6.19
CA HIS A 123 13.21 1.12 -6.08
C HIS A 123 13.72 -0.26 -6.43
N ASN A 124 14.96 -0.33 -6.90
CA ASN A 124 15.61 -1.62 -7.12
C ASN A 124 15.76 -2.33 -5.77
N LEU A 125 15.16 -3.51 -5.64
CA LEU A 125 15.19 -4.31 -4.42
C LEU A 125 16.61 -4.77 -4.01
N LEU A 126 17.60 -4.67 -4.92
CA LEU A 126 19.00 -4.92 -4.61
C LEU A 126 19.64 -3.78 -3.81
N ASP A 127 19.14 -2.56 -3.94
CA ASP A 127 19.68 -1.39 -3.27
C ASP A 127 19.26 -1.34 -1.79
N VAL A 128 20.05 -0.66 -0.97
CA VAL A 128 19.69 -0.39 0.43
C VAL A 128 18.69 0.74 0.47
N HIS A 129 17.56 0.52 1.13
CA HIS A 129 16.54 1.56 1.29
C HIS A 129 17.07 2.75 2.11
N THR A 130 16.80 3.98 1.65
CA THR A 130 17.33 5.23 2.23
C THR A 130 17.00 5.41 3.72
N ILE A 131 15.78 5.06 4.17
CA ILE A 131 15.37 5.08 5.58
C ILE A 131 16.26 4.18 6.45
N VAL A 132 16.66 3.02 5.95
CA VAL A 132 17.56 2.12 6.67
C VAL A 132 18.96 2.71 6.70
N PHE A 133 19.50 3.10 5.54
CA PHE A 133 20.85 3.64 5.40
C PHE A 133 21.09 4.89 6.26
N ASN A 134 20.12 5.80 6.32
CA ASN A 134 20.25 7.07 7.05
C ASN A 134 20.05 6.95 8.57
N SER A 135 19.78 5.76 9.10
CA SER A 135 19.50 5.57 10.53
C SER A 135 20.55 4.70 11.19
N SER A 136 21.33 5.25 12.13
CA SER A 136 22.25 4.47 12.97
C SER A 136 21.53 3.43 13.86
N PHE A 137 20.20 3.53 13.99
CA PHE A 137 19.41 2.54 14.70
C PHE A 137 19.15 1.28 13.87
N TYR A 138 19.14 1.39 12.53
CA TYR A 138 18.87 0.29 11.59
C TYR A 138 20.09 -0.13 10.76
N TRP A 139 20.95 0.82 10.39
CA TRP A 139 22.19 0.59 9.66
C TRP A 139 23.34 0.16 10.59
N PRO A 140 24.18 -0.82 10.20
CA PRO A 140 24.11 -1.64 8.98
C PRO A 140 23.22 -2.91 9.12
N TYR A 141 22.64 -3.12 10.29
CA TYR A 141 21.97 -4.35 10.72
C TYR A 141 20.88 -4.85 9.75
N PHE A 142 20.05 -3.95 9.23
CA PHE A 142 18.91 -4.29 8.37
C PHE A 142 19.13 -3.86 6.90
N LYS A 143 20.38 -3.72 6.46
CA LYS A 143 20.74 -3.23 5.11
C LYS A 143 20.12 -4.04 3.95
N ASP A 144 19.82 -5.32 4.19
CA ASP A 144 19.28 -6.24 3.20
C ASP A 144 17.75 -6.39 3.31
N SER A 145 17.11 -5.61 4.17
CA SER A 145 15.67 -5.56 4.29
C SER A 145 15.06 -4.72 3.16
N VAL A 146 14.11 -5.30 2.42
CA VAL A 146 13.42 -4.62 1.30
C VAL A 146 12.10 -3.97 1.68
N GLY A 147 11.57 -4.33 2.85
CA GLY A 147 10.31 -3.80 3.36
C GLY A 147 9.76 -4.65 4.50
N ALA A 148 8.45 -4.54 4.71
CA ALA A 148 7.72 -5.36 5.67
C ALA A 148 6.53 -6.06 4.98
N LEU A 149 6.17 -7.24 5.49
CA LEU A 149 5.02 -8.03 5.05
C LEU A 149 4.15 -8.36 6.26
N ASP A 150 2.84 -8.18 6.09
CA ASP A 150 1.86 -8.44 7.14
C ASP A 150 0.44 -8.57 6.60
N GLY A 151 -0.42 -9.20 7.40
CA GLY A 151 -1.86 -9.31 7.16
C GLY A 151 -2.64 -8.15 7.78
N THR A 152 -3.80 -7.84 7.21
CA THR A 152 -4.75 -6.90 7.80
C THR A 152 -6.19 -7.32 7.51
N HIS A 153 -7.07 -7.12 8.49
CA HIS A 153 -8.49 -7.43 8.34
C HIS A 153 -9.30 -6.19 7.98
N ILE A 154 -10.14 -6.29 6.96
CA ILE A 154 -11.11 -5.25 6.56
C ILE A 154 -12.50 -5.84 6.68
N GLU A 155 -13.47 -5.08 7.21
CA GLU A 155 -14.83 -5.57 7.42
C GLU A 155 -15.48 -6.04 6.10
N ALA A 156 -16.14 -7.19 6.16
CA ALA A 156 -16.79 -7.82 5.03
C ALA A 156 -18.30 -7.89 5.26
N VAL A 157 -19.07 -7.41 4.29
CA VAL A 157 -20.54 -7.44 4.33
C VAL A 157 -21.03 -8.70 3.63
N ILE A 158 -21.01 -9.81 4.37
CA ILE A 158 -21.42 -11.13 3.91
C ILE A 158 -22.69 -11.55 4.65
N SER A 159 -23.60 -12.29 4.00
CA SER A 159 -24.78 -12.85 4.66
C SER A 159 -24.39 -13.81 5.79
N ASP A 160 -25.27 -14.06 6.77
CA ASP A 160 -24.95 -15.01 7.85
C ASP A 160 -24.82 -16.44 7.35
N ALA A 161 -25.64 -16.84 6.37
CA ALA A 161 -25.58 -18.17 5.76
C ALA A 161 -24.20 -18.50 5.16
N LYS A 162 -23.48 -17.49 4.63
CA LYS A 162 -22.11 -17.64 4.09
C LYS A 162 -21.03 -17.10 5.02
N GLY A 163 -21.39 -16.61 6.20
CA GLY A 163 -20.54 -15.74 7.01
C GLY A 163 -19.51 -16.47 7.86
N VAL A 164 -19.64 -17.79 8.05
CA VAL A 164 -18.77 -18.57 8.95
C VAL A 164 -17.29 -18.46 8.55
N PRO A 165 -16.87 -18.68 7.28
CA PRO A 165 -15.48 -18.54 6.88
C PRO A 165 -14.92 -17.12 7.06
N PHE A 166 -15.77 -16.11 7.05
CA PHE A 166 -15.38 -14.70 7.16
C PHE A 166 -15.18 -14.26 8.60
N ARG A 167 -15.71 -14.99 9.59
CA ARG A 167 -15.59 -14.65 11.01
C ARG A 167 -14.20 -15.04 11.51
N GLY A 168 -13.35 -14.04 11.69
CA GLY A 168 -12.03 -14.22 12.29
C GLY A 168 -12.08 -14.33 13.81
N ARG A 169 -10.91 -14.26 14.46
CA ARG A 169 -10.74 -14.36 15.92
C ARG A 169 -11.60 -13.37 16.74
N LYS A 170 -11.93 -12.22 16.16
CA LYS A 170 -12.75 -11.17 16.81
C LYS A 170 -14.26 -11.35 16.61
N GLY A 171 -14.70 -12.43 15.97
CA GLY A 171 -16.12 -12.72 15.70
C GLY A 171 -16.78 -11.88 14.60
N VAL A 172 -16.10 -10.82 14.14
CA VAL A 172 -16.54 -9.95 13.03
C VAL A 172 -16.17 -10.58 11.69
N LYS A 173 -17.04 -10.43 10.69
CA LYS A 173 -16.79 -10.87 9.31
C LYS A 173 -15.80 -9.93 8.64
N THR A 174 -14.73 -10.48 8.09
CA THR A 174 -13.67 -9.68 7.48
C THR A 174 -13.09 -10.36 6.24
N TRP A 175 -12.54 -9.55 5.33
CA TRP A 175 -11.55 -9.96 4.35
C TRP A 175 -10.18 -9.94 5.02
N ASN A 176 -9.43 -11.02 4.90
CA ASN A 176 -8.00 -11.03 5.20
C ASN A 176 -7.24 -10.53 3.96
N VAL A 177 -6.43 -9.50 4.16
CA VAL A 177 -5.64 -8.84 3.12
C VAL A 177 -4.18 -8.92 3.50
N LEU A 178 -3.38 -9.59 2.68
CA LEU A 178 -1.93 -9.62 2.82
C LEU A 178 -1.33 -8.50 2.00
N ALA A 179 -0.33 -7.79 2.53
CA ALA A 179 0.42 -6.83 1.74
C ALA A 179 1.90 -6.83 2.08
N CYS A 180 2.69 -6.35 1.13
CA CYS A 180 4.06 -5.90 1.35
C CYS A 180 4.12 -4.38 1.22
N CYS A 181 4.98 -3.72 1.97
CA CYS A 181 5.27 -2.30 1.76
C CYS A 181 6.76 -1.98 1.87
N SER A 182 7.20 -0.97 1.11
CA SER A 182 8.50 -0.33 1.32
C SER A 182 8.53 0.45 2.63
N PHE A 183 9.71 0.93 3.03
CA PHE A 183 9.81 1.74 4.25
C PHE A 183 9.21 3.15 4.08
N ASP A 184 8.93 3.57 2.85
CA ASP A 184 8.18 4.79 2.53
C ASP A 184 6.66 4.65 2.73
N LYS A 185 6.18 3.47 3.17
CA LYS A 185 4.74 3.13 3.31
C LYS A 185 4.01 3.06 1.96
N LEU A 186 4.73 2.77 0.88
CA LEU A 186 4.16 2.41 -0.41
C LEU A 186 3.96 0.90 -0.47
N PHE A 187 2.76 0.44 -0.80
CA PHE A 187 2.49 -0.98 -0.97
C PHE A 187 3.16 -1.49 -2.25
N THR A 188 3.94 -2.55 -2.14
CA THR A 188 4.63 -3.16 -3.28
C THR A 188 3.96 -4.46 -3.74
N PHE A 189 3.00 -4.95 -2.96
CA PHE A 189 2.18 -6.12 -3.25
C PHE A 189 0.93 -6.08 -2.37
N VAL A 190 -0.21 -6.53 -2.91
CA VAL A 190 -1.47 -6.69 -2.17
C VAL A 190 -2.21 -7.94 -2.67
N ASN A 191 -2.52 -8.87 -1.77
CA ASN A 191 -3.42 -10.00 -2.01
C ASN A 191 -4.72 -9.82 -1.22
N ILE A 192 -5.83 -9.77 -1.95
CA ILE A 192 -7.18 -9.63 -1.41
C ILE A 192 -8.02 -10.82 -1.87
N GLY A 193 -9.00 -11.22 -1.05
CA GLY A 193 -9.98 -12.24 -1.41
C GLY A 193 -10.01 -13.44 -0.47
N TRP A 194 -9.22 -13.40 0.60
CA TRP A 194 -9.22 -14.42 1.63
C TRP A 194 -10.23 -14.12 2.72
N GLU A 195 -10.91 -15.14 3.22
CA GLU A 195 -11.88 -14.98 4.28
C GLU A 195 -11.18 -14.74 5.63
N GLY A 196 -11.85 -14.02 6.54
CA GLY A 196 -11.27 -13.59 7.81
C GLY A 196 -10.85 -14.69 8.78
N SER A 197 -11.27 -15.94 8.57
CA SER A 197 -10.77 -17.09 9.34
C SER A 197 -9.45 -17.64 8.82
N ALA A 198 -9.04 -17.30 7.59
CA ALA A 198 -7.79 -17.75 7.02
C ALA A 198 -6.61 -17.15 7.81
N HIS A 199 -5.67 -18.01 8.21
CA HIS A 199 -4.41 -17.58 8.82
C HIS A 199 -3.55 -16.83 7.81
N ASP A 200 -2.87 -15.76 8.25
CA ASP A 200 -2.05 -14.92 7.37
C ASP A 200 -0.95 -15.73 6.65
N VAL A 201 -0.37 -16.72 7.33
CA VAL A 201 0.59 -17.67 6.72
C VAL A 201 -0.01 -18.43 5.55
N ARG A 202 -1.30 -18.80 5.60
CA ARG A 202 -1.97 -19.50 4.50
C ARG A 202 -2.14 -18.58 3.29
N VAL A 203 -2.54 -17.33 3.52
CA VAL A 203 -2.66 -16.30 2.47
C VAL A 203 -1.30 -16.04 1.83
N TRP A 204 -0.25 -15.99 2.65
CA TRP A 204 1.13 -15.83 2.19
C TRP A 204 1.61 -17.01 1.35
N VAL A 205 1.49 -18.25 1.83
CA VAL A 205 1.83 -19.46 1.05
C VAL A 205 1.13 -19.47 -0.30
N ASP A 206 -0.15 -19.13 -0.33
CA ASP A 206 -0.92 -19.08 -1.55
C ASP A 206 -0.42 -18.01 -2.53
N SER A 207 -0.04 -16.85 -2.01
CA SER A 207 0.56 -15.74 -2.79
C SER A 207 1.85 -16.16 -3.50
N LEU A 208 2.64 -17.03 -2.86
CA LEU A 208 3.91 -17.53 -3.40
C LEU A 208 3.73 -18.67 -4.39
N MET A 209 2.66 -19.44 -4.24
CA MET A 209 2.42 -20.65 -5.03
C MET A 209 1.66 -20.37 -6.33
N GLN A 210 0.91 -19.27 -6.40
CA GLN A 210 0.10 -18.95 -7.57
C GLN A 210 0.72 -17.79 -8.37
N SER A 211 1.20 -18.09 -9.57
CA SER A 211 1.78 -17.12 -10.50
C SER A 211 0.85 -15.95 -10.83
N LYS A 212 -0.48 -16.15 -10.78
CA LYS A 212 -1.49 -15.13 -11.06
C LYS A 212 -1.39 -13.89 -10.16
N TYR A 213 -0.80 -14.03 -8.95
CA TYR A 213 -0.62 -12.91 -8.03
C TYR A 213 0.60 -12.06 -8.38
N HIS A 214 1.50 -12.54 -9.25
CA HIS A 214 2.75 -11.85 -9.60
C HIS A 214 3.52 -11.39 -8.35
N PHE A 215 3.52 -12.22 -7.30
CA PHE A 215 4.23 -11.89 -6.06
C PHE A 215 5.73 -11.79 -6.32
N LEU A 216 6.31 -10.63 -6.01
CA LEU A 216 7.73 -10.40 -6.18
C LEU A 216 8.50 -10.91 -4.95
N HIS A 217 9.14 -12.07 -5.14
CA HIS A 217 10.07 -12.61 -4.17
C HIS A 217 11.23 -11.63 -3.92
N PRO A 218 11.70 -11.49 -2.67
CA PRO A 218 12.95 -10.78 -2.40
C PRO A 218 14.09 -11.39 -3.23
N PRO A 219 14.96 -10.56 -3.84
CA PRO A 219 16.15 -11.05 -4.52
C PRO A 219 17.05 -11.89 -3.59
N PRO A 220 17.93 -12.73 -4.13
CA PRO A 220 18.88 -13.50 -3.33
C PRO A 220 19.65 -12.60 -2.34
N GLY A 221 19.65 -12.99 -1.06
CA GLY A 221 20.28 -12.22 0.03
C GLY A 221 19.41 -11.13 0.65
N LYS A 222 18.26 -10.79 0.05
CA LYS A 222 17.30 -9.81 0.57
C LYS A 222 16.14 -10.46 1.33
N TYR A 223 15.44 -9.68 2.15
CA TYR A 223 14.30 -10.19 2.92
C TYR A 223 13.25 -9.13 3.28
N TYR A 224 11.99 -9.56 3.45
CA TYR A 224 10.93 -8.79 4.12
C TYR A 224 10.98 -9.04 5.64
N LEU A 225 10.66 -8.01 6.43
CA LEU A 225 10.38 -8.18 7.86
C LEU A 225 8.96 -8.69 8.05
N VAL A 226 8.81 -9.78 8.81
CA VAL A 226 7.52 -10.43 9.09
C VAL A 226 7.25 -10.52 10.58
N ASP A 227 6.00 -10.67 11.01
CA ASP A 227 5.73 -10.93 12.43
C ASP A 227 6.09 -12.37 12.84
N SER A 228 5.96 -12.68 14.14
CA SER A 228 6.22 -14.02 14.68
C SER A 228 5.23 -15.09 14.20
N GLY A 229 4.13 -14.70 13.58
CA GLY A 229 3.17 -15.63 12.98
C GLY A 229 3.73 -16.31 11.73
N TYR A 230 4.70 -15.69 11.07
CA TYR A 230 5.37 -16.24 9.88
C TYR A 230 6.63 -17.02 10.24
N PRO A 231 7.00 -18.02 9.43
CA PRO A 231 8.25 -18.75 9.62
C PRO A 231 9.47 -17.86 9.29
N ASN A 232 10.54 -18.00 10.08
CA ASN A 232 11.85 -17.44 9.71
C ASN A 232 12.49 -18.31 8.62
N THR A 233 12.37 -17.91 7.36
CA THR A 233 12.88 -18.65 6.19
C THR A 233 13.47 -17.67 5.16
N LEU A 234 14.32 -18.15 4.27
CA LEU A 234 15.02 -17.30 3.30
C LEU A 234 14.03 -16.37 2.55
N GLY A 235 14.32 -15.06 2.59
CA GLY A 235 13.43 -14.01 2.10
C GLY A 235 12.53 -13.37 3.17
N TYR A 236 12.44 -13.95 4.38
CA TYR A 236 11.49 -13.53 5.42
C TYR A 236 12.13 -13.60 6.81
N LEU A 237 12.43 -12.43 7.38
CA LEU A 237 13.06 -12.30 8.69
C LEU A 237 12.01 -12.14 9.78
N ALA A 238 11.84 -13.16 10.62
CA ALA A 238 10.93 -13.13 11.76
C ALA A 238 11.68 -12.81 13.07
N PRO A 239 11.02 -12.18 14.06
CA PRO A 239 11.61 -11.95 15.38
C PRO A 239 11.93 -13.27 16.11
N PHE A 240 12.73 -13.23 17.17
CA PHE A 240 12.81 -14.35 18.11
C PHE A 240 11.47 -14.51 18.83
N ASP A 241 11.02 -15.76 18.96
CA ASP A 241 9.73 -16.11 19.55
C ASP A 241 9.88 -17.03 20.78
N ASP A 242 11.02 -16.93 21.47
CA ASP A 242 11.24 -17.68 22.71
C ASP A 242 10.27 -17.23 23.81
N ALA A 243 9.88 -18.17 24.67
CA ALA A 243 8.90 -17.92 25.72
C ALA A 243 9.33 -16.75 26.63
N GLY A 244 8.46 -15.75 26.76
CA GLY A 244 8.70 -14.57 27.59
C GLY A 244 9.48 -13.43 26.91
N MET A 245 9.88 -13.58 25.64
CA MET A 245 10.51 -12.49 24.90
C MET A 245 9.50 -11.48 24.37
N ARG A 246 9.82 -10.21 24.52
CA ARG A 246 9.07 -9.11 23.91
C ARG A 246 9.40 -9.04 22.42
N LYS A 247 8.37 -8.86 21.60
CA LYS A 247 8.44 -8.88 20.13
C LYS A 247 7.66 -7.76 19.46
N ARG A 248 6.80 -7.06 20.19
CA ARG A 248 6.06 -5.90 19.68
C ARG A 248 6.61 -4.61 20.28
N VAL A 249 6.74 -3.56 19.46
CA VAL A 249 7.23 -2.24 19.91
C VAL A 249 6.47 -1.70 21.13
N LEU A 250 5.16 -1.99 21.23
CA LEU A 250 4.32 -1.59 22.37
C LEU A 250 4.77 -2.24 23.68
N GLU A 251 5.24 -3.49 23.65
CA GLU A 251 5.74 -4.20 24.85
C GLU A 251 7.04 -3.59 25.38
N PHE A 252 7.84 -2.99 24.50
CA PHE A 252 9.05 -2.26 24.87
C PHE A 252 8.74 -0.84 25.35
N ARG A 253 7.73 -0.18 24.76
CA ARG A 253 7.28 1.13 25.23
C ARG A 253 6.74 1.04 26.66
N ASP A 254 5.91 0.03 26.93
CA ASP A 254 5.22 -0.11 28.21
C ASP A 254 6.09 -0.83 29.27
N GLY A 255 6.99 -1.72 28.83
CA GLY A 255 7.87 -2.53 29.70
C GLY A 255 9.31 -2.03 29.87
N GLY A 256 9.65 -0.86 29.33
CA GLY A 256 10.99 -0.28 29.39
C GLY A 256 11.99 -0.87 28.39
N LYS A 257 13.27 -0.47 28.52
CA LYS A 257 14.34 -0.77 27.55
C LYS A 257 14.49 -2.28 27.27
N PRO A 258 14.89 -2.68 26.05
CA PRO A 258 15.21 -4.07 25.72
C PRO A 258 16.34 -4.62 26.61
N ARG A 259 16.25 -5.90 26.97
CA ARG A 259 17.16 -6.60 27.89
C ARG A 259 17.77 -7.81 27.20
N GLY A 260 19.09 -7.88 27.22
CA GLY A 260 19.83 -8.95 26.54
C GLY A 260 19.77 -8.80 25.02
N VAL A 261 20.49 -9.67 24.34
CA VAL A 261 20.81 -9.46 22.93
C VAL A 261 19.61 -9.63 21.98
N MET A 262 18.76 -10.63 22.25
CA MET A 262 17.62 -10.96 21.40
C MET A 262 16.52 -9.89 21.48
N GLU A 263 16.27 -9.30 22.66
CA GLU A 263 15.31 -8.19 22.77
C GLU A 263 15.81 -6.93 22.07
N HIS A 264 17.12 -6.66 22.03
CA HIS A 264 17.67 -5.52 21.29
C HIS A 264 17.47 -5.68 19.77
N PHE A 265 17.52 -6.91 19.28
CA PHE A 265 17.15 -7.25 17.91
C PHE A 265 15.63 -7.11 17.70
N ASN A 266 14.81 -7.78 18.51
CA ASN A 266 13.35 -7.76 18.40
C ASN A 266 12.79 -6.33 18.48
N TYR A 267 13.36 -5.46 19.31
CA TYR A 267 12.96 -4.07 19.41
C TYR A 267 13.19 -3.30 18.10
N ARG A 268 14.38 -3.41 17.50
CA ARG A 268 14.71 -2.78 16.22
C ARG A 268 13.89 -3.35 15.06
N HIS A 269 13.81 -4.68 14.99
CA HIS A 269 13.01 -5.41 14.02
C HIS A 269 11.55 -4.93 14.07
N SER A 270 10.92 -5.00 15.24
CA SER A 270 9.52 -4.60 15.42
C SER A 270 9.31 -3.12 15.10
N SER A 271 10.22 -2.24 15.53
CA SER A 271 10.19 -0.81 15.21
C SER A 271 10.17 -0.56 13.70
N LEU A 272 11.05 -1.20 12.94
CA LEU A 272 11.11 -1.04 11.49
C LEU A 272 9.88 -1.67 10.80
N ARG A 273 9.47 -2.86 11.26
CA ARG A 273 8.29 -3.59 10.77
C ARG A 273 7.00 -2.80 10.94
N THR A 274 6.86 -1.98 12.00
CA THR A 274 5.64 -1.16 12.21
C THR A 274 5.29 -0.24 11.04
N THR A 275 6.21 -0.04 10.09
CA THR A 275 5.94 0.69 8.86
C THR A 275 4.72 0.16 8.10
N ILE A 276 4.52 -1.15 8.01
CA ILE A 276 3.35 -1.73 7.34
C ILE A 276 2.07 -1.53 8.14
N GLU A 277 2.12 -1.68 9.47
CA GLU A 277 0.98 -1.41 10.35
C GLU A 277 0.53 0.06 10.23
N ARG A 278 1.50 0.98 10.10
CA ARG A 278 1.25 2.41 9.86
C ARG A 278 0.68 2.64 8.47
N ALA A 279 1.17 1.95 7.43
CA ALA A 279 0.62 2.02 6.08
C ALA A 279 -0.86 1.60 6.06
N PHE A 280 -1.20 0.45 6.66
CA PHE A 280 -2.59 0.02 6.80
C PHE A 280 -3.44 1.03 7.58
N SER A 281 -2.91 1.57 8.67
CA SER A 281 -3.60 2.58 9.47
C SER A 281 -3.91 3.85 8.66
N HIS A 282 -3.00 4.27 7.77
CA HIS A 282 -3.24 5.41 6.88
C HIS A 282 -4.39 5.14 5.90
N VAL A 283 -4.40 3.98 5.24
CA VAL A 283 -5.50 3.61 4.32
C VAL A 283 -6.83 3.57 5.07
N LYS A 284 -6.87 2.84 6.19
CA LYS A 284 -8.10 2.66 6.98
C LYS A 284 -8.66 3.96 7.54
N LYS A 285 -7.79 4.87 8.00
CA LYS A 285 -8.20 6.17 8.51
C LYS A 285 -8.69 7.11 7.39
N ARG A 286 -8.10 7.02 6.19
CA ARG A 286 -8.43 7.89 5.06
C ARG A 286 -9.78 7.55 4.43
N TRP A 287 -10.07 6.27 4.26
CA TRP A 287 -11.23 5.81 3.49
C TRP A 287 -12.33 5.30 4.40
N LYS A 288 -13.34 6.15 4.65
CA LYS A 288 -14.46 5.83 5.54
C LYS A 288 -15.33 4.68 5.04
N ILE A 289 -15.26 4.35 3.75
CA ILE A 289 -15.97 3.20 3.17
C ILE A 289 -15.65 1.88 3.87
N PHE A 290 -14.48 1.74 4.52
CA PHE A 290 -14.15 0.56 5.31
C PHE A 290 -14.96 0.41 6.60
N HIS A 291 -15.54 1.48 7.12
CA HIS A 291 -16.40 1.45 8.29
C HIS A 291 -17.89 1.35 7.91
N ASN A 292 -18.24 1.76 6.69
CA ASN A 292 -19.60 1.77 6.16
C ASN A 292 -19.64 1.04 4.81
N MET A 293 -19.10 -0.17 4.78
CA MET A 293 -19.02 -0.95 3.54
C MET A 293 -20.44 -1.22 3.01
N PRO A 294 -20.79 -0.84 1.78
CA PRO A 294 -22.13 -1.08 1.27
C PRO A 294 -22.39 -2.58 1.07
N LYS A 295 -23.65 -2.99 1.20
CA LYS A 295 -24.06 -4.36 0.87
C LYS A 295 -23.95 -4.59 -0.63
N MET A 296 -22.87 -5.23 -1.05
CA MET A 296 -22.54 -5.50 -2.45
C MET A 296 -22.01 -6.92 -2.61
N LYS A 297 -21.93 -7.38 -3.86
CA LYS A 297 -21.26 -8.65 -4.16
C LYS A 297 -19.80 -8.60 -3.71
N GLU A 298 -19.26 -9.77 -3.42
CA GLU A 298 -17.91 -9.94 -2.88
C GLU A 298 -16.85 -9.29 -3.77
N GLU A 299 -16.96 -9.45 -5.09
CA GLU A 299 -16.00 -8.90 -6.04
C GLU A 299 -15.96 -7.36 -6.00
N HIS A 300 -17.09 -6.71 -5.71
CA HIS A 300 -17.17 -5.26 -5.60
C HIS A 300 -16.54 -4.76 -4.30
N GLN A 301 -16.71 -5.50 -3.20
CA GLN A 301 -16.04 -5.18 -1.94
C GLN A 301 -14.51 -5.32 -2.09
N GLN A 302 -14.05 -6.37 -2.78
CA GLN A 302 -12.64 -6.55 -3.10
C GLN A 302 -12.09 -5.43 -4.00
N ALA A 303 -12.85 -5.01 -5.02
CA ALA A 303 -12.47 -3.90 -5.89
C ALA A 303 -12.37 -2.57 -5.12
N ILE A 304 -13.26 -2.31 -4.15
CA ILE A 304 -13.16 -1.17 -3.23
C ILE A 304 -11.85 -1.22 -2.45
N ILE A 305 -11.52 -2.39 -1.87
CA ILE A 305 -10.27 -2.56 -1.12
C ILE A 305 -9.07 -2.28 -2.03
N PHE A 306 -8.95 -2.95 -3.18
CA PHE A 306 -7.87 -2.71 -4.14
C PHE A 306 -7.77 -1.22 -4.50
N SER A 307 -8.88 -0.61 -4.88
CA SER A 307 -8.95 0.80 -5.27
C SER A 307 -8.41 1.76 -4.20
N THR A 308 -8.73 1.50 -2.92
CA THR A 308 -8.24 2.34 -1.82
C THR A 308 -6.73 2.22 -1.56
N PHE A 309 -6.15 1.03 -1.81
CA PHE A 309 -4.71 0.80 -1.74
C PHE A 309 -4.01 1.47 -2.93
N THR A 310 -4.56 1.35 -4.14
CA THR A 310 -4.07 2.07 -5.33
C THR A 310 -4.05 3.57 -5.08
N LEU A 311 -5.16 4.14 -4.60
CA LEU A 311 -5.24 5.58 -4.30
C LEU A 311 -4.27 6.01 -3.19
N HIS A 312 -4.02 5.16 -2.20
CA HIS A 312 -3.02 5.46 -1.17
C HIS A 312 -1.62 5.56 -1.75
N ASN A 313 -1.21 4.60 -2.57
CA ASN A 313 0.09 4.64 -3.25
C ASN A 313 0.16 5.83 -4.19
N PHE A 314 -0.84 6.01 -5.06
CA PHE A 314 -0.92 7.14 -5.98
C PHE A 314 -0.65 8.46 -5.24
N ILE A 315 -1.47 8.78 -4.22
CA ILE A 315 -1.34 10.03 -3.47
C ILE A 315 0.03 10.15 -2.80
N SER A 316 0.60 9.03 -2.33
CA SER A 316 1.89 9.04 -1.63
C SER A 316 3.06 9.23 -2.59
N MET A 317 3.11 8.50 -3.70
CA MET A 317 4.09 8.64 -4.77
C MET A 317 4.09 10.06 -5.32
N CYS A 318 2.89 10.57 -5.57
CA CYS A 318 2.66 11.94 -5.93
C CYS A 318 3.35 12.86 -4.92
N LYS A 319 2.98 12.84 -3.63
CA LYS A 319 3.59 13.69 -2.58
C LYS A 319 5.12 13.60 -2.51
N MET A 320 5.70 12.46 -2.88
CA MET A 320 7.14 12.23 -2.93
C MET A 320 7.80 12.73 -4.23
N GLY A 321 7.01 13.16 -5.22
CA GLY A 321 7.47 13.62 -6.53
C GLY A 321 7.95 12.48 -7.42
N MET A 322 7.44 11.26 -7.19
CA MET A 322 7.82 10.05 -7.92
C MET A 322 7.03 9.94 -9.24
N PRO A 323 7.66 9.50 -10.34
CA PRO A 323 6.94 9.24 -11.58
C PRO A 323 5.96 8.07 -11.38
N ILE A 324 4.77 8.19 -11.98
CA ILE A 324 3.76 7.12 -11.98
C ILE A 324 4.04 6.10 -13.10
N TYR A 325 4.83 6.46 -14.12
CA TYR A 325 4.92 5.74 -15.40
C TYR A 325 6.31 5.48 -15.95
N GLU A 326 7.33 5.44 -15.11
CA GLU A 326 8.64 4.97 -15.56
C GLU A 326 9.00 3.70 -14.81
N HIS A 327 8.74 2.55 -15.44
CA HIS A 327 9.58 1.36 -15.29
C HIS A 327 9.29 0.30 -16.37
N ASP A 328 10.32 -0.03 -17.15
CA ASP A 328 10.50 -1.33 -17.77
C ASP A 328 10.86 -2.33 -16.66
N GLY A 329 9.98 -3.28 -16.39
CA GLY A 329 10.22 -4.22 -15.30
C GLY A 329 9.12 -5.24 -15.14
N ASN A 330 8.91 -6.08 -16.17
CA ASN A 330 8.24 -7.37 -16.02
C ASN A 330 9.08 -8.26 -15.08
N GLY A 331 9.02 -8.01 -13.78
CA GLY A 331 9.42 -8.97 -12.78
C GLY A 331 8.38 -10.08 -12.80
N GLU A 332 8.63 -11.14 -13.58
CA GLU A 332 7.77 -12.31 -13.54
C GLU A 332 7.80 -12.89 -12.12
N GLY A 333 6.66 -12.89 -11.43
CA GLY A 333 6.51 -13.55 -10.14
C GLY A 333 6.85 -15.03 -10.30
N MET A 334 7.96 -15.47 -9.71
CA MET A 334 8.36 -16.87 -9.73
C MET A 334 7.63 -17.63 -8.64
N VAL A 335 7.15 -18.84 -8.96
CA VAL A 335 6.57 -19.75 -7.98
C VAL A 335 7.69 -20.32 -7.09
N ASP A 336 7.60 -20.14 -5.76
CA ASP A 336 8.58 -20.67 -4.80
C ASP A 336 8.02 -21.94 -4.12
N SER A 337 8.11 -23.05 -4.83
CA SER A 337 7.64 -24.36 -4.34
C SER A 337 8.51 -24.98 -3.24
N ASP A 338 9.72 -24.45 -3.01
CA ASP A 338 10.71 -24.98 -2.05
C ASP A 338 10.80 -24.15 -0.75
N MET A 339 9.79 -23.32 -0.48
CA MET A 339 9.78 -22.38 0.64
C MET A 339 9.96 -23.03 2.04
N PHE A 340 9.53 -24.28 2.21
CA PHE A 340 9.58 -25.01 3.47
C PHE A 340 10.89 -25.79 3.70
N ASN A 341 11.85 -25.69 2.79
CA ASN A 341 13.15 -26.36 2.90
C ASN A 341 13.89 -25.96 4.19
N ASN A 342 14.36 -26.96 4.94
CA ASN A 342 15.08 -26.75 6.19
C ASN A 342 16.39 -25.95 5.99
N GLY A 343 17.07 -26.11 4.85
CA GLY A 343 18.29 -25.34 4.54
C GLY A 343 18.02 -23.83 4.44
N ARG A 344 16.83 -23.44 3.96
CA ARG A 344 16.42 -22.01 3.90
C ARG A 344 16.16 -21.42 5.27
N LYS A 345 15.57 -22.20 6.18
CA LYS A 345 15.34 -21.78 7.58
C LYS A 345 16.67 -21.57 8.31
N GLU A 346 17.60 -22.50 8.14
CA GLU A 346 18.93 -22.40 8.73
C GLU A 346 19.70 -21.18 8.19
N ALA A 347 19.71 -20.99 6.87
CA ALA A 347 20.34 -19.82 6.25
C ALA A 347 19.78 -18.50 6.80
N MET A 348 18.45 -18.37 6.89
CA MET A 348 17.83 -17.16 7.43
C MET A 348 18.08 -17.00 8.94
N ASN A 349 18.18 -18.10 9.69
CA ASN A 349 18.54 -18.05 11.09
C ASN A 349 19.99 -17.57 11.28
N ASN A 350 20.91 -17.97 10.41
CA ASN A 350 22.30 -17.48 10.42
C ASN A 350 22.35 -15.97 10.18
N VAL A 351 21.59 -15.46 9.21
CA VAL A 351 21.42 -14.01 8.99
C VAL A 351 20.91 -13.33 10.27
N ARG A 352 19.85 -13.86 10.88
CA ARG A 352 19.27 -13.30 12.11
C ARG A 352 20.27 -13.27 13.27
N VAL A 353 21.02 -14.36 13.49
CA VAL A 353 22.04 -14.46 14.55
C VAL A 353 23.22 -13.52 14.30
N GLU A 354 23.61 -13.32 13.03
CA GLU A 354 24.67 -12.38 12.68
C GLU A 354 24.26 -10.94 12.99
N ILE A 355 23.03 -10.55 12.65
CA ILE A 355 22.48 -9.23 12.99
C ILE A 355 22.48 -9.01 14.51
N VAL A 356 22.08 -10.03 15.28
CA VAL A 356 22.06 -10.02 16.75
C VAL A 356 23.46 -9.75 17.32
N LYS A 357 24.50 -10.42 16.79
CA LYS A 357 25.89 -10.21 17.21
C LYS A 357 26.34 -8.78 16.96
N GLN A 358 26.13 -8.27 15.75
CA GLN A 358 26.51 -6.91 15.37
C GLN A 358 25.82 -5.86 16.26
N ILE A 359 24.51 -6.03 16.51
CA ILE A 359 23.76 -5.17 17.42
C ILE A 359 24.37 -5.21 18.84
N TRP A 360 24.75 -6.38 19.33
CA TRP A 360 25.27 -6.54 20.68
C TRP A 360 26.60 -5.84 20.87
N GLU A 361 27.52 -6.06 19.93
CA GLU A 361 28.84 -5.45 19.92
C GLU A 361 28.72 -3.93 19.99
N ASP A 362 27.79 -3.34 19.22
CA ASP A 362 27.55 -1.90 19.23
C ASP A 362 26.86 -1.39 20.50
N VAL A 363 25.97 -2.17 21.10
CA VAL A 363 25.33 -1.83 22.39
C VAL A 363 26.35 -1.85 23.54
N GLN A 364 27.37 -2.71 23.46
CA GLN A 364 28.43 -2.82 24.46
C GLN A 364 29.54 -1.78 24.31
N LYS A 365 29.65 -1.12 23.14
CA LYS A 365 30.62 -0.03 22.96
C LYS A 365 30.34 1.09 23.98
N PRO A 366 31.36 1.61 24.69
CA PRO A 366 31.19 2.75 25.56
C PRO A 366 30.57 3.89 24.76
N ARG A 367 29.48 4.48 25.27
CA ARG A 367 29.01 5.75 24.71
C ARG A 367 30.14 6.74 24.94
N ALA A 368 30.64 7.36 23.88
CA ALA A 368 31.46 8.55 24.01
C ALA A 368 30.59 9.65 24.63
N THR A 369 30.54 9.72 25.96
CA THR A 369 29.97 10.83 26.70
C THR A 369 31.08 11.82 27.00
N ASP A 370 30.89 13.03 26.49
CA ASP A 370 31.25 14.30 27.13
C ASP A 370 32.73 14.49 27.47
N ALA A 371 33.51 14.93 26.49
CA ALA A 371 34.75 15.68 26.69
C ALA A 371 34.55 17.13 26.21
#